data_AF-C0PU34-F1
#
_entry.id   AF-C0PU34-F1
#
_cell.length_a   1.000
_cell.length_b   1.000
_cell.length_c   1.000
_cell.angle_alpha   90.00
_cell.angle_beta   90.00
_cell.angle_gamma   90.00
#
_symmetry.space_group_name_H-M   'P 1'
#
loop_
_entity.id
_entity.type
_entity.pdbx_description
1 polymer ?
#
loop_
_entity_poly.entity_id
_entity_poly.type
_entity_poly.pdbx_seq_one_letter_code
_entity_poly.pdbx_strand_id
1 'polypeptide(L)' 'KVEPMYFKILCGVMLEVFSEDFPEFFTAEVQMVWTKLMGAVYWHVTGAYTEVGWVQLSSSAV' A
#
# COMPACT_ATOMS: atom_id res chain seq x y z
N LYS A 1 -6.34 16.20 6.58
CA LYS A 1 -6.71 14.76 6.65
C LYS A 1 -6.00 14.06 5.50
N VAL A 2 -5.34 12.92 5.74
CA VAL A 2 -4.66 12.16 4.68
C VAL A 2 -5.67 11.20 4.05
N GLU A 3 -5.78 11.16 2.73
CA GLU A 3 -6.63 10.17 2.06
C GLU A 3 -6.01 8.77 2.12
N PRO A 4 -6.80 7.70 2.35
CA PRO A 4 -6.30 6.32 2.39
C PRO A 4 -5.51 5.94 1.13
N MET A 5 -5.87 6.49 -0.04
CA MET A 5 -5.21 6.23 -1.32
C MET A 5 -3.71 6.52 -1.28
N TYR A 6 -3.27 7.52 -0.51
CA TYR A 6 -1.83 7.83 -0.39
C TYR A 6 -1.04 6.71 0.30
N PHE A 7 -1.66 5.95 1.21
CA PHE A 7 -1.00 4.77 1.80
C PHE A 7 -0.83 3.66 0.78
N LYS A 8 -1.79 3.47 -0.13
CA LYS A 8 -1.65 2.51 -1.24
C LYS A 8 -0.49 2.89 -2.16
N ILE A 9 -0.39 4.19 -2.51
CA ILE A 9 0.69 4.71 -3.35
C ILE A 9 2.03 4.53 -2.64
N LEU A 10 2.14 4.95 -1.38
CA LEU A 10 3.36 4.80 -0.57
C LEU A 10 3.81 3.33 -0.49
N CYS A 11 2.89 2.41 -0.23
CA CYS A 11 3.18 0.98 -0.20
C CYS A 11 3.76 0.49 -1.54
N GLY A 12 3.24 0.97 -2.67
CA GLY A 12 3.78 0.67 -4.01
C GLY A 12 5.19 1.24 -4.20
N VAL A 13 5.39 2.52 -3.87
CA VAL A 13 6.70 3.19 -3.98
C VAL A 13 7.76 2.50 -3.13
N MET A 14 7.42 2.01 -1.93
CA MET A 14 8.37 1.24 -1.12
C MET A 14 8.83 -0.04 -1.83
N LEU A 15 7.91 -0.75 -2.50
CA LEU A 15 8.28 -1.95 -3.27
C LEU A 15 9.16 -1.61 -4.47
N GLU A 16 8.87 -0.51 -5.17
CA GLU A 16 9.68 0.00 -6.28
C GLU A 16 11.11 0.29 -5.79
N VAL A 17 11.25 1.11 -4.75
CA VAL A 17 12.57 1.45 -4.16
C VAL A 17 13.32 0.20 -3.72
N PHE A 18 12.66 -0.76 -3.06
CA PHE A 18 13.34 -2.00 -2.66
C PHE A 18 13.82 -2.84 -3.84
N SER A 19 13.05 -2.86 -4.93
CA SER A 19 13.44 -3.57 -6.15
C SER A 19 14.60 -2.89 -6.89
N GLU A 20 14.67 -1.56 -6.84
CA GLU A 20 15.71 -0.75 -7.49
C GLU A 20 17.03 -0.75 -6.70
N ASP A 21 16.96 -0.54 -5.39
CA ASP A 21 18.15 -0.36 -4.54
C ASP A 21 18.74 -1.68 -4.03
N PHE A 22 17.93 -2.75 -3.94
CA PHE A 22 18.34 -4.04 -3.39
C PHE A 22 18.03 -5.24 -4.31
N PRO A 23 18.29 -5.18 -5.62
CA PRO A 23 17.83 -6.20 -6.57
C PRO A 23 18.38 -7.60 -6.28
N GLU A 24 19.59 -7.70 -5.72
CA GLU A 24 20.21 -8.98 -5.36
C GLU A 24 19.55 -9.67 -4.16
N PHE A 25 18.92 -8.89 -3.28
CA PHE A 25 18.24 -9.39 -2.06
C PHE A 25 16.72 -9.46 -2.25
N PHE A 26 16.18 -8.61 -3.11
CA PHE A 26 14.76 -8.52 -3.40
C PHE A 26 14.35 -9.49 -4.51
N THR A 27 14.64 -10.78 -4.28
CA THR A 27 14.30 -11.88 -5.19
C THR A 27 12.78 -11.99 -5.40
N ALA A 28 12.34 -12.76 -6.39
CA ALA A 28 10.90 -12.95 -6.66
C ALA A 28 10.10 -13.45 -5.44
N GLU A 29 10.70 -14.31 -4.60
CA GLU A 29 10.08 -14.78 -3.36
C GLU A 29 9.95 -13.64 -2.35
N VAL A 30 11.01 -12.86 -2.15
CA VAL A 30 11.02 -11.70 -1.25
C VAL A 30 10.01 -10.65 -1.73
N GLN A 31 9.98 -10.34 -3.02
CA GLN A 31 8.98 -9.45 -3.64
C GLN A 31 7.55 -9.91 -3.33
N MET A 32 7.26 -11.21 -3.44
CA MET A 32 5.94 -11.76 -3.14
C MET A 32 5.57 -11.56 -1.66
N VAL A 33 6.49 -11.83 -0.74
CA VAL A 33 6.25 -11.65 0.70
C VAL A 33 6.03 -10.17 1.04
N TRP A 34 6.85 -9.28 0.49
CA TRP A 34 6.71 -7.85 0.70
C TRP A 34 5.44 -7.28 0.08
N THR A 35 5.02 -7.77 -1.09
CA THR A 35 3.74 -7.39 -1.69
C THR A 35 2.57 -7.76 -0.77
N LYS A 36 2.59 -8.96 -0.18
CA LYS A 36 1.58 -9.39 0.80
C LYS A 36 1.61 -8.53 2.06
N LEU A 37 2.79 -8.21 2.57
CA LEU A 37 2.96 -7.32 3.73
C LEU A 37 2.37 -5.94 3.45
N MET A 38 2.71 -5.33 2.33
CA MET A 38 2.19 -4.02 1.91
C MET A 38 0.67 -4.04 1.71
N GLY A 39 0.13 -5.14 1.16
CA GLY A 39 -1.30 -5.37 1.08
C GLY A 39 -1.96 -5.42 2.47
N ALA A 40 -1.36 -6.12 3.43
CA ALA A 40 -1.84 -6.20 4.81
C ALA A 40 -1.78 -4.84 5.53
N VAL A 41 -0.68 -4.08 5.36
CA VAL A 41 -0.54 -2.73 5.89
C VAL A 41 -1.67 -1.83 5.36
N TYR A 42 -1.87 -1.80 4.04
CA TYR A 42 -2.92 -1.01 3.44
C TYR A 42 -4.31 -1.44 3.92
N TRP A 43 -4.57 -2.74 4.00
CA TRP A 43 -5.82 -3.29 4.54
C TRP A 43 -6.11 -2.78 5.96
N HIS A 44 -5.15 -2.91 6.88
CA HIS A 44 -5.32 -2.45 8.26
C HIS A 44 -5.51 -0.92 8.35
N VAL A 45 -4.79 -0.15 7.55
CA VAL A 45 -4.99 1.31 7.48
C VAL A 45 -6.41 1.62 7.02
N THR A 46 -6.89 1.02 5.92
CA THR A 46 -8.26 1.26 5.44
C THR A 46 -9.33 0.81 6.44
N GLY A 47 -9.07 -0.28 7.19
CA GLY A 47 -9.91 -0.71 8.31
C GLY A 47 -10.03 0.36 9.39
N ALA A 48 -8.90 0.88 9.87
CA ALA A 48 -8.89 1.95 10.89
C ALA A 48 -9.60 3.22 10.41
N TYR A 49 -9.47 3.57 9.13
CA TYR A 49 -10.21 4.69 8.53
C TYR A 49 -11.73 4.44 8.55
N THR A 50 -12.15 3.21 8.23
CA THR A 50 -13.56 2.81 8.24
C THR A 50 -14.15 2.88 9.65
N GLU A 51 -13.40 2.41 10.65
CA GLU A 51 -13.79 2.43 12.07
C GLU A 51 -14.05 3.84 12.60
N VAL A 52 -13.33 4.85 12.11
CA VAL A 52 -13.54 6.27 12.48
C VAL A 52 -14.53 6.99 11.57
N GLY A 53 -15.30 6.26 10.77
CA GLY A 53 -16.38 6.80 9.93
C GLY A 53 -15.90 7.49 8.65
N TRP A 54 -14.70 7.15 8.15
CA TRP A 54 -14.24 7.64 6.85
C TRP A 54 -15.07 7.03 5.72
N VAL A 55 -15.88 7.85 5.07
CA VAL A 55 -16.63 7.45 3.86
C VAL A 55 -15.72 7.63 2.67
N GLN A 56 -15.37 6.52 2.01
CA GLN A 56 -14.65 6.54 0.75
C GLN A 56 -15.60 7.07 -0.34
N LEU A 57 -15.56 8.38 -0.60
CA LEU A 57 -16.26 8.96 -1.72
C LEU A 57 -15.59 8.44 -2.99
N SER A 58 -16.23 7.50 -3.69
CA SER A 58 -15.78 7.10 -5.02
C SER A 58 -15.87 8.34 -5.91
N SER A 59 -14.73 8.87 -6.34
CA SER A 59 -14.70 9.81 -7.46
C SER A 59 -14.95 9.00 -8.73
N SER A 60 -16.20 8.57 -8.91
CA SER A 60 -16.73 8.10 -10.19
C SER A 60 -17.23 9.33 -10.94
N ALA A 61 -16.30 10.19 -11.34
CA ALA A 61 -16.56 11.35 -12.19
C ALA A 61 -15.29 11.75 -12.95
N VAL A 62 -14.93 10.94 -13.94
CA VAL A 62 -14.42 11.39 -15.25
C VAL A 62 -15.02 10.48 -16.30
#